data_AF-A0A6V7HT88-F1
#
_entry.id   AF-A0A6V7HT88-F1
#
_cell.length_a   1.000
_cell.length_b   1.000
_cell.length_c   1.000
_cell.angle_alpha   90.00
_cell.angle_beta   90.00
_cell.angle_gamma   90.00
#
_symmetry.space_group_name_H-M   'P 1'
#
loop_
_entity.id
_entity.type
_entity.pdbx_description
1 polymer ?
#
loop_
_entity_poly.entity_id
_entity_poly.type
_entity_poly.pdbx_seq_one_letter_code
_entity_poly.pdbx_strand_id
1 'polypeptide(L)' 'VVKMFIIVVMIFAICWLPYQGFSIYLYHHSDISSSSYIQHVYLSFYWLAMANAMVNPLIYYWMNN' A
#
# COMPACT_ATOMS: atom_id res chain seq x y z
N VAL A 1 -4.41 -1.06 -23.00
CA VAL A 1 -3.25 -1.87 -22.56
C VAL A 1 -2.17 -1.05 -21.86
N VAL A 2 -1.45 -0.13 -22.53
CA VAL A 2 -0.36 0.64 -21.87
C VAL A 2 -0.86 1.49 -20.69
N LYS A 3 -2.01 2.16 -20.84
CA LYS A 3 -2.65 2.93 -19.74
C LYS A 3 -3.02 2.05 -18.55
N MET A 4 -3.39 0.79 -18.79
CA MET A 4 -3.73 -0.16 -17.73
C MET A 4 -2.50 -0.53 -16.90
N PHE A 5 -1.40 -0.87 -17.56
CA PHE A 5 -0.14 -1.22 -16.90
C PHE A 5 0.40 -0.04 -16.07
N ILE A 6 0.33 1.18 -16.59
CA ILE A 6 0.77 2.38 -15.85
C ILE A 6 -0.05 2.57 -14.57
N ILE A 7 -1.38 2.42 -14.64
CA ILE A 7 -2.25 2.59 -13.46
C ILE A 7 -1.94 1.50 -12.42
N VAL A 8 -1.80 0.24 -12.83
CA VAL A 8 -1.46 -0.86 -11.92
C VAL A 8 -0.11 -0.61 -11.24
N VAL A 9 0.92 -0.21 -12.00
CA VAL A 9 2.27 0.05 -11.44
C VAL A 9 2.27 1.24 -10.50
N MET A 10 1.56 2.33 -10.84
CA MET A 10 1.44 3.51 -9.97
C MET A 10 0.75 3.17 -8.64
N ILE A 11 -0.33 2.40 -8.69
CA ILE A 11 -1.09 2.02 -7.48
C ILE A 11 -0.30 1.01 -6.64
N PHE A 12 0.39 0.08 -7.29
CA PHE A 12 1.32 -0.82 -6.62
C PHE A 12 2.40 -0.02 -5.88
N ALA A 13 3.05 0.94 -6.55
CA ALA A 13 4.07 1.78 -5.94
C ALA A 13 3.50 2.61 -4.78
N ILE A 14 2.36 3.29 -4.95
CA ILE A 14 1.76 4.14 -3.92
C ILE A 14 1.30 3.33 -2.70
N CYS A 15 0.76 2.13 -2.89
CA CYS A 15 0.32 1.29 -1.77
C CYS A 15 1.48 0.63 -1.04
N TRP A 16 2.54 0.24 -1.74
CA TRP A 16 3.66 -0.51 -1.15
C TRP A 16 4.78 0.37 -0.58
N LEU A 17 5.05 1.53 -1.19
CA LEU A 17 6.11 2.44 -0.76
C LEU A 17 5.99 2.90 0.71
N PRO A 18 4.81 3.32 1.22
CA PRO A 18 4.69 3.67 2.64
C PRO A 18 4.84 2.44 3.54
N TYR A 19 4.37 1.25 3.14
CA TYR A 19 4.57 0.02 3.90
C TYR A 19 6.06 -0.33 4.03
N GLN A 20 6.81 -0.29 2.93
CA GLN A 20 8.24 -0.57 2.93
C GLN A 20 9.02 0.44 3.77
N GLY A 21 8.69 1.74 3.63
CA GLY A 21 9.29 2.81 4.44
C GLY A 21 9.00 2.65 5.93
N PHE A 22 7.77 2.27 6.29
CA PHE A 22 7.38 2.04 7.68
C PHE A 22 8.08 0.81 8.28
N SER A 23 8.29 -0.24 7.49
CA SER A 23 9.04 -1.43 7.88
C SER A 23 10.51 -1.11 8.19
N ILE A 24 11.16 -0.29 7.35
CA ILE A 24 12.54 0.17 7.57
C ILE A 24 12.61 1.08 8.80
N TYR A 25 11.63 1.97 8.97
CA TYR A 25 11.56 2.87 10.13
C TYR A 25 11.41 2.09 11.45
N LEU A 26 10.53 1.09 11.49
CA LEU A 26 10.37 0.17 12.63
C LEU A 26 11.64 -0.62 12.92
N TYR A 27 12.36 -1.07 11.90
CA TYR A 27 13.63 -1.78 12.06
C TYR A 27 14.71 -0.90 12.69
N HIS A 28 14.76 0.39 12.35
CA HIS A 28 15.74 1.32 12.90
C HIS A 28 15.36 1.85 14.30
N HIS A 29 14.05 1.95 14.58
CA HIS A 29 13.50 2.45 15.84
C HIS A 29 12.68 1.38 16.58
N SER A 30 13.31 0.25 16.87
CA SER A 30 12.68 -0.90 17.54
C SER A 30 12.09 -0.57 18.92
N ASP A 31 12.64 0.44 19.61
CA ASP A 31 12.18 0.87 20.94
C ASP A 31 10.78 1.49 20.93
N ILE A 32 10.39 2.09 19.81
CA ILE A 32 9.09 2.78 19.65
C ILE A 32 7.99 1.77 19.26
N SER A 33 8.35 0.53 18.91
CA SER A 33 7.42 -0.53 18.50
C SER A 33 6.37 -0.89 19.56
N SER A 34 6.59 -0.53 20.83
CA SER A 34 5.66 -0.78 21.93
C SER A 34 4.50 0.23 22.02
N SER A 35 4.54 1.32 21.25
CA SER A 35 3.50 2.34 21.27
C SER A 35 2.29 1.95 20.41
N SER A 36 1.10 1.94 21.01
CA SER A 36 -0.16 1.59 20.35
C SER A 36 -0.44 2.43 19.09
N TYR A 37 0.07 3.67 19.04
CA TYR A 37 -0.06 4.56 17.88
C TYR A 37 0.59 3.97 16.61
N ILE A 38 1.76 3.35 16.74
CA ILE A 38 2.50 2.76 15.63
C ILE A 38 1.79 1.52 15.08
N GLN A 39 1.12 0.76 15.94
CA GLN A 39 0.30 -0.39 15.52
C GLN A 39 -0.88 0.06 14.66
N HIS A 40 -1.58 1.14 15.02
CA HIS A 40 -2.68 1.67 14.20
C HIS A 40 -2.19 2.13 12.82
N VAL A 41 -1.07 2.85 12.76
CA VAL A 41 -0.48 3.32 11.50
C VAL A 41 -0.01 2.15 10.63
N TYR A 42 0.64 1.15 11.21
CA TYR A 42 1.03 -0.07 10.51
C TYR A 42 -0.19 -0.81 9.95
N LEU A 43 -1.25 -0.95 10.75
CA LEU A 43 -2.49 -1.60 10.32
C LEU A 43 -3.14 -0.85 9.15
N SER A 44 -3.18 0.49 9.19
CA SER A 44 -3.71 1.31 8.08
C SER A 44 -2.92 1.12 6.79
N PHE A 45 -1.58 1.14 6.84
CA PHE A 45 -0.76 0.90 5.65
C PHE A 45 -0.86 -0.54 5.14
N TYR A 46 -0.94 -1.52 6.04
CA TYR A 46 -1.18 -2.91 5.67
C TYR A 46 -2.54 -3.08 4.99
N TRP A 47 -3.56 -2.40 5.50
CA TRP A 47 -4.90 -2.41 4.91
C TRP A 47 -4.93 -1.76 3.53
N LEU A 48 -4.17 -0.67 3.33
CA LEU A 48 -4.00 -0.03 2.03
C LEU A 48 -3.28 -0.94 1.03
N ALA A 49 -2.24 -1.67 1.47
CA ALA A 49 -1.54 -2.65 0.64
C ALA A 49 -2.46 -3.79 0.20
N MET A 50 -3.35 -4.27 1.08
CA MET A 50 -4.37 -5.28 0.73
C MET A 50 -5.45 -4.73 -0.21
N ALA A 51 -5.79 -3.44 -0.08
CA ALA A 51 -6.77 -2.80 -0.97
C ALA A 51 -6.33 -2.78 -2.44
N ASN A 52 -5.02 -2.84 -2.73
CA ASN A 52 -4.47 -2.99 -4.10
C ASN A 52 -5.16 -4.14 -4.87
N ALA A 53 -5.40 -5.28 -4.21
CA ALA A 53 -6.08 -6.42 -4.84
C ALA A 53 -7.52 -6.11 -5.29
N MET A 54 -8.22 -5.20 -4.57
CA MET A 54 -9.57 -4.74 -4.94
C MET A 54 -9.55 -3.69 -6.05
N VAL A 55 -8.41 -3.04 -6.32
CA VAL A 55 -8.32 -2.06 -7.40
C VAL A 55 -8.23 -2.73 -8.77
N ASN A 56 -7.74 -3.97 -8.85
CA ASN A 56 -7.68 -4.75 -10.07
C ASN A 56 -9.04 -4.79 -10.83
N PRO A 57 -10.15 -5.27 -10.25
CA PRO A 57 -11.45 -5.25 -10.92
C PRO A 57 -11.96 -3.84 -11.26
N LEU A 58 -11.56 -2.82 -10.50
CA LEU A 58 -11.91 -1.42 -10.74
C LEU A 58 -11.23 -0.87 -12.02
N ILE A 59 -9.98 -1.27 -12.27
CA ILE A 59 -9.24 -0.92 -13.50
C ILE A 59 -9.85 -1.63 -14.72
N TYR A 60 -10.27 -2.90 -14.57
CA TYR A 60 -10.98 -3.62 -15.64
C TYR A 60 -12.32 -2.95 -15.96
N TYR A 61 -13.10 -2.56 -14.94
CA TYR A 61 -14.37 -1.87 -15.14
C TYR A 61 -14.19 -0.52 -15.84
N TRP A 62 -13.19 0.26 -15.43
CA TRP A 62 -12.95 1.60 -15.97
C TRP A 62 -12.39 1.58 -17.39
N MET A 63 -11.70 0.51 -17.79
CA MET A 63 -11.17 0.35 -19.15
C MET A 63 -12.14 -0.38 -20.10
N ASN A 64 -13.26 -0.90 -19.58
CA ASN A 64 -14.33 -1.53 -20.36
C ASN A 64 -15.47 -0.56 -20.73
N ASN A 65 -15.22 0.75 -20.65
CA ASN A 65 -16.05 1.81 -21.22
C ASN A 65 -15.19 2.69 -22.14
#